data_AF-A0A7L4H2Y0-F1
#
_entry.id   AF-A0A7L4H2Y0-F1
#
_cell.length_a   1.000
_cell.length_b   1.000
_cell.length_c   1.000
_cell.angle_alpha   90.00
_cell.angle_beta   90.00
_cell.angle_gamma   90.00
#
_symmetry.space_group_name_H-M   'P 1'
#
loop_
_entity.id
_entity.type
_entity.pdbx_description
1 polymer ?
#
loop_
_entity_poly.entity_id
_entity_poly.type
_entity_poly.pdbx_seq_one_letter_code
_entity_poly.pdbx_strand_id
1 'polypeptide(L)'
;LGWAMQVAAFVFIQRKWEDDKSHFEKMLDYFCDIREPLQLLIFPEGTDLTANTKARSNDFAEKNGLQKYEYVLHPRTTGFTFVVERLREGDNLDAIHDITVAYPQNIPQTEKHLLNGNFPKEIHFHVQRYPIKTVPTSKEELQLWCRQRWEEKEKRLRHFYEGGKRFSATGESIIPPCKSELRVLVVKCISLLYWTVFPLGMLALLYLYSFARWYFAAMIVFFVVQQKVFGGLELIELACHRYFKKQQKFHDTKIKNN
;
A
#
# COMPACT_ATOMS: atom_id res chain seq x y z
N LEU A 1 8.29 -0.86 12.85
CA LEU A 1 7.28 -0.95 11.78
C LEU A 1 7.87 -1.41 10.44
N GLY A 2 8.99 -0.82 9.99
CA GLY A 2 9.60 -1.16 8.70
C GLY A 2 9.87 -2.65 8.46
N TRP A 3 10.37 -3.37 9.47
CA TRP A 3 10.66 -4.81 9.32
C TRP A 3 9.41 -5.69 9.07
N ALA A 4 8.32 -5.44 9.79
CA ALA A 4 7.05 -6.15 9.56
C ALA A 4 6.46 -5.85 8.18
N MET A 5 6.62 -4.61 7.70
CA MET A 5 6.20 -4.21 6.36
C MET A 5 7.09 -4.84 5.27
N GLN A 6 8.40 -4.98 5.51
CA GLN A 6 9.30 -5.73 4.61
C GLN A 6 8.89 -7.20 4.50
N VAL A 7 8.51 -7.84 5.62
CA VAL A 7 8.00 -9.22 5.62
C VAL A 7 6.64 -9.32 4.91
N ALA A 8 5.84 -8.26 4.93
CA ALA A 8 4.60 -8.17 4.17
C ALA A 8 4.82 -7.77 2.69
N ALA A 9 6.07 -7.82 2.20
CA ALA A 9 6.46 -7.47 0.82
C ALA A 9 6.04 -6.07 0.37
N PHE A 10 6.02 -5.10 1.30
CA PHE A 10 5.82 -3.70 0.94
C PHE A 10 7.04 -3.20 0.18
N VAL A 11 6.82 -2.64 -1.01
CA VAL A 11 7.88 -1.99 -1.77
C VAL A 11 8.21 -0.63 -1.14
N PHE A 12 9.43 -0.49 -0.63
CA PHE A 12 9.92 0.78 -0.10
C PHE A 12 10.51 1.65 -1.20
N ILE A 13 10.03 2.90 -1.31
CA ILE A 13 10.52 3.89 -2.28
C ILE A 13 11.02 5.14 -1.55
N GLN A 14 12.12 5.72 -2.04
CA GLN A 14 12.74 6.94 -1.54
C GLN A 14 12.17 8.23 -2.16
N ARG A 15 11.14 8.09 -3.02
CA ARG A 15 10.48 9.18 -3.75
C ARG A 15 11.42 9.87 -4.75
N LYS A 16 12.45 9.15 -5.20
CA LYS A 16 13.41 9.57 -6.23
C LYS A 16 13.44 8.51 -7.32
N TRP A 17 12.84 8.83 -8.46
CA TRP A 17 12.63 7.87 -9.54
C TRP A 17 13.91 7.15 -9.98
N GLU A 18 15.02 7.89 -10.13
CA GLU A 18 16.30 7.32 -10.59
C GLU A 18 16.86 6.26 -9.64
N ASP A 19 16.73 6.48 -8.34
CA ASP A 19 17.21 5.55 -7.31
C ASP A 19 16.24 4.35 -7.18
N ASP A 20 14.94 4.64 -7.23
CA ASP A 20 13.88 3.67 -6.94
C ASP A 20 13.58 2.73 -8.12
N LYS A 21 13.76 3.19 -9.37
CA LYS A 21 13.35 2.43 -10.57
C LYS A 21 13.90 1.02 -10.58
N SER A 22 15.21 0.87 -10.36
CA SER A 22 15.86 -0.45 -10.45
C SER A 22 15.45 -1.42 -9.34
N HIS A 23 15.12 -0.90 -8.15
CA HIS A 23 14.62 -1.72 -7.04
C HIS A 23 13.17 -2.11 -7.29
N PHE A 24 12.36 -1.14 -7.71
CA PHE A 24 10.96 -1.35 -8.00
C PHE A 24 10.73 -2.36 -9.13
N GLU A 25 11.54 -2.27 -10.19
CA GLU A 25 11.54 -3.24 -11.29
C GLU A 25 11.80 -4.66 -10.79
N LYS A 26 12.85 -4.86 -9.98
CA LYS A 26 13.19 -6.19 -9.43
C LYS A 26 12.07 -6.77 -8.56
N MET A 27 11.36 -5.92 -7.83
CA MET A 27 10.23 -6.35 -7.01
C MET A 27 9.03 -6.77 -7.86
N LEU A 28 8.69 -5.99 -8.89
CA LEU A 28 7.61 -6.36 -9.81
C LEU A 28 7.95 -7.65 -10.57
N ASP A 29 9.19 -7.81 -11.00
CA ASP A 29 9.67 -9.03 -11.66
C ASP A 29 9.55 -10.24 -10.75
N TYR A 30 9.96 -10.08 -9.49
CA TYR A 30 9.81 -11.11 -8.47
C TYR A 30 8.35 -11.53 -8.31
N PHE A 31 7.43 -10.56 -8.22
CA PHE A 31 6.00 -10.87 -8.11
C PHE A 31 5.46 -11.61 -9.33
N CYS A 32 5.90 -11.24 -10.54
CA CYS A 32 5.54 -11.95 -11.77
C CYS A 32 6.14 -13.37 -11.81
N ASP A 33 7.33 -13.57 -11.26
CA ASP A 33 8.00 -14.88 -11.23
C ASP A 33 7.35 -15.86 -10.25
N ILE A 34 6.93 -15.42 -9.06
CA ILE A 34 6.32 -16.30 -8.05
C ILE A 34 4.90 -16.75 -8.42
N ARG A 35 4.19 -15.98 -9.25
CA ARG A 35 2.80 -16.25 -9.69
C ARG A 35 1.78 -16.46 -8.57
N GLU A 36 2.04 -15.87 -7.41
CA GLU A 36 1.07 -15.83 -6.30
C GLU A 36 0.06 -14.70 -6.50
N PRO A 37 -1.17 -14.80 -5.97
CA PRO A 37 -2.17 -13.74 -6.06
C PRO A 37 -1.66 -12.40 -5.51
N LEU A 38 -1.37 -11.45 -6.41
CA LEU A 38 -0.81 -10.15 -6.06
C LEU A 38 -1.91 -9.11 -5.82
N GLN A 39 -1.86 -8.43 -4.68
CA GLN A 39 -2.64 -7.22 -4.40
C GLN A 39 -1.71 -6.05 -4.11
N LEU A 40 -1.60 -5.12 -5.07
CA LEU A 40 -0.77 -3.94 -4.95
C LEU A 40 -1.62 -2.69 -4.75
N LEU A 41 -1.43 -2.02 -3.61
CA LEU A 41 -2.09 -0.75 -3.29
C LEU A 41 -1.15 0.42 -3.60
N ILE A 42 -1.61 1.36 -4.42
CA ILE A 42 -0.83 2.54 -4.83
C ILE A 42 -1.61 3.80 -4.52
N PHE A 43 -0.91 4.81 -4.03
CA PHE A 43 -1.42 6.17 -3.85
C PHE A 43 -0.68 7.13 -4.79
N PRO A 44 -1.16 7.37 -6.02
CA PRO A 44 -0.50 8.25 -6.99
C PRO A 44 -0.31 9.69 -6.51
N GLU A 45 -1.10 10.16 -5.55
CA GLU A 45 -0.93 11.48 -4.91
C GLU A 45 0.38 11.57 -4.12
N GLY A 46 0.84 10.44 -3.57
CA GLY A 46 2.11 10.29 -2.86
C GLY A 46 2.14 10.93 -1.46
N THR A 47 1.06 11.56 -1.02
CA THR A 47 0.96 12.24 0.29
C THR A 47 -0.50 12.49 0.65
N ASP A 48 -0.75 12.83 1.92
CA ASP A 48 -2.09 13.22 2.39
C ASP A 48 -2.51 14.61 1.90
N LEU A 49 -3.82 14.80 1.78
CA LEU A 49 -4.45 16.07 1.47
C LEU A 49 -4.41 16.98 2.70
N THR A 50 -3.49 17.95 2.69
CA THR A 50 -3.34 19.00 3.68
C THR A 50 -3.35 20.36 2.99
N ALA A 51 -3.53 21.45 3.73
CA ALA A 51 -3.51 22.79 3.14
C ALA A 51 -2.19 23.08 2.38
N ASN A 52 -1.05 22.62 2.91
CA ASN A 52 0.26 22.79 2.28
C ASN A 52 0.42 21.94 1.01
N THR A 53 0.02 20.66 1.05
CA THR A 53 0.12 19.78 -0.14
C THR A 53 -0.84 20.21 -1.24
N LYS A 54 -2.03 20.70 -0.86
CA LYS A 54 -3.00 21.30 -1.77
C LYS A 54 -2.47 22.56 -2.46
N ALA A 55 -1.86 23.48 -1.71
CA ALA A 55 -1.22 24.66 -2.30
C ALA A 55 -0.18 24.29 -3.37
N ARG A 56 0.70 23.33 -3.06
CA ARG A 56 1.69 22.81 -4.03
C ARG A 56 1.05 22.14 -5.25
N SER A 57 -0.04 21.41 -5.05
CA SER A 57 -0.81 20.80 -6.14
C SER A 57 -1.47 21.86 -7.02
N ASN A 58 -1.96 22.96 -6.44
CA ASN A 58 -2.53 24.09 -7.17
C ASN A 58 -1.48 24.85 -7.97
N ASP A 59 -0.27 25.06 -7.41
CA ASP A 59 0.85 25.66 -8.14
C ASP A 59 1.25 24.80 -9.34
N PHE A 60 1.27 23.47 -9.17
CA PHE A 60 1.50 22.53 -10.26
C PHE A 60 0.41 22.63 -11.33
N ALA A 61 -0.86 22.69 -10.92
CA ALA A 61 -1.98 22.81 -11.84
C ALA A 61 -1.89 24.09 -12.67
N GLU A 62 -1.61 25.23 -12.02
CA GLU A 62 -1.49 26.54 -12.67
C GLU A 62 -0.36 26.58 -13.69
N LYS A 63 0.82 26.03 -13.35
CA LYS A 63 1.96 25.94 -14.27
C LYS A 63 1.70 25.06 -15.49
N ASN A 64 0.81 24.08 -15.38
CA ASN A 64 0.49 23.14 -16.46
C ASN A 64 -0.85 23.44 -17.14
N GLY A 65 -1.52 24.55 -16.80
CA GLY A 65 -2.83 24.91 -17.35
C GLY A 65 -3.94 23.92 -16.98
N LEU A 66 -3.82 23.22 -15.84
CA LEU A 66 -4.80 22.25 -15.35
C LEU A 66 -5.77 22.91 -14.35
N GLN A 67 -6.95 22.31 -14.20
CA GLN A 67 -7.93 22.72 -13.19
C GLN A 67 -7.38 22.49 -11.77
N LYS A 68 -7.67 23.42 -10.85
CA LYS A 68 -7.39 23.28 -9.42
C LYS A 68 -8.41 22.33 -8.78
N TYR A 69 -7.92 21.38 -8.00
CA TYR A 69 -8.75 20.38 -7.31
C TYR A 69 -8.90 20.73 -5.84
N GLU A 70 -10.11 20.52 -5.31
CA GLU A 70 -10.45 20.87 -3.94
C GLU A 70 -10.40 19.68 -2.98
N TYR A 71 -10.75 18.48 -3.47
CA TYR A 71 -10.94 17.27 -2.68
C TYR A 71 -9.90 16.16 -2.95
N VAL A 72 -9.08 16.31 -4.00
CA VAL A 72 -7.97 15.39 -4.32
C VAL A 72 -6.71 16.16 -4.73
N LEU A 73 -5.54 15.52 -4.63
CA LEU A 73 -4.30 16.04 -5.21
C LEU A 73 -4.11 15.54 -6.64
N HIS A 74 -3.38 16.31 -7.47
CA HIS A 74 -3.02 15.84 -8.82
C HIS A 74 -2.14 14.58 -8.75
N PRO A 75 -2.47 13.51 -9.50
CA PRO A 75 -1.74 12.24 -9.41
C PRO A 75 -0.38 12.32 -10.11
N ARG A 76 0.62 11.68 -9.50
CA ARG A 76 1.91 11.38 -10.14
C ARG A 76 1.78 10.10 -10.94
N THR A 77 1.72 10.22 -12.26
CA THR A 77 1.40 9.10 -13.16
C THR A 77 2.57 8.15 -13.42
N THR A 78 3.82 8.59 -13.26
CA THR A 78 5.02 7.78 -13.62
C THR A 78 5.04 6.41 -12.96
N GLY A 79 4.89 6.36 -11.63
CA GLY A 79 4.91 5.09 -10.88
C GLY A 79 3.72 4.19 -11.24
N PHE A 80 2.54 4.79 -11.44
CA PHE A 80 1.35 4.06 -11.88
C PHE A 80 1.56 3.41 -13.26
N THR A 81 2.03 4.18 -14.25
CA THR A 81 2.25 3.65 -15.60
C THR A 81 3.28 2.53 -15.61
N PHE A 82 4.38 2.69 -14.86
CA PHE A 82 5.43 1.70 -14.80
C PHE A 82 4.95 0.36 -14.20
N VAL A 83 4.15 0.41 -13.14
CA VAL A 83 3.57 -0.80 -12.53
C VAL A 83 2.66 -1.51 -13.50
N VAL A 84 1.74 -0.78 -14.14
CA VAL A 84 0.76 -1.37 -15.05
C VAL A 84 1.45 -2.01 -16.25
N GLU A 85 2.44 -1.34 -16.82
CA GLU A 85 3.26 -1.87 -17.92
C GLU A 85 3.97 -3.18 -17.50
N ARG A 86 4.70 -3.16 -16.38
CA ARG A 86 5.50 -4.32 -15.96
C ARG A 86 4.66 -5.52 -15.55
N LEU A 87 3.57 -5.31 -14.80
CA LEU A 87 2.67 -6.40 -14.40
C LEU A 87 1.89 -6.96 -15.59
N ARG A 88 1.61 -6.14 -16.61
CA ARG A 88 1.00 -6.59 -17.87
C ARG A 88 1.97 -7.44 -18.69
N GLU A 89 3.24 -7.03 -18.79
CA GLU A 89 4.30 -7.83 -19.45
C GLU A 89 4.51 -9.18 -18.78
N GLY A 90 4.40 -9.22 -17.44
CA GLY A 90 4.52 -10.45 -16.65
C GLY A 90 3.26 -11.31 -16.55
N ASP A 91 2.19 -10.97 -17.28
CA ASP A 91 0.88 -11.65 -17.23
C ASP A 91 0.33 -11.82 -15.80
N ASN A 92 0.54 -10.81 -14.94
CA ASN A 92 0.19 -10.83 -13.52
C ASN A 92 -0.74 -9.67 -13.12
N LEU A 93 -1.52 -9.15 -14.07
CA LEU A 93 -2.47 -8.04 -13.86
C LEU A 93 -3.85 -8.36 -14.45
N ASP A 94 -4.80 -8.73 -13.60
CA ASP A 94 -6.18 -9.02 -14.01
C ASP A 94 -7.05 -7.74 -14.14
N ALA A 95 -7.03 -6.88 -13.11
CA ALA A 95 -7.86 -5.68 -13.06
C ALA A 95 -7.28 -4.59 -12.15
N ILE A 96 -7.63 -3.34 -12.45
CA ILE A 96 -7.34 -2.18 -11.61
C ILE A 96 -8.62 -1.82 -10.84
N HIS A 97 -8.52 -1.77 -9.51
CA HIS A 97 -9.63 -1.34 -8.67
C HIS A 97 -9.43 0.13 -8.29
N ASP A 98 -10.31 0.99 -8.79
CA ASP A 98 -10.35 2.37 -8.36
C ASP A 98 -11.21 2.51 -7.10
N ILE A 99 -10.61 3.00 -6.02
CA ILE A 99 -11.28 3.15 -4.72
C ILE A 99 -11.28 4.63 -4.36
N THR A 100 -12.47 5.15 -4.09
CA THR A 100 -12.67 6.47 -3.50
C THR A 100 -13.29 6.31 -2.12
N VAL A 101 -12.68 6.91 -1.12
CA VAL A 101 -13.17 6.89 0.26
C VAL A 101 -13.64 8.29 0.64
N ALA A 102 -14.86 8.40 1.17
CA ALA A 102 -15.39 9.65 1.67
C ALA A 102 -15.88 9.51 3.10
N TYR A 103 -15.73 10.59 3.87
CA TYR A 103 -16.06 10.64 5.29
C TYR A 103 -17.12 11.74 5.50
N PRO A 104 -18.41 11.39 5.70
CA PRO A 104 -19.48 12.36 5.94
C PRO A 104 -19.24 13.27 7.15
N GLN A 105 -18.58 12.73 8.16
CA GLN A 105 -18.27 13.35 9.44
C GLN A 105 -16.90 12.88 9.94
N ASN A 106 -16.18 13.76 10.65
CA ASN A 106 -14.91 13.46 11.32
C ASN A 106 -13.85 12.85 10.39
N ILE A 107 -13.33 13.66 9.46
CA ILE A 107 -12.21 13.26 8.59
C ILE A 107 -10.96 13.06 9.48
N PRO A 108 -10.43 11.83 9.59
CA PRO A 108 -9.25 11.58 10.41
C PRO A 108 -8.02 12.07 9.66
N GLN A 109 -7.62 13.33 9.87
CA GLN A 109 -6.43 13.90 9.22
C GLN A 109 -5.13 13.69 9.99
N THR A 110 -5.20 13.32 11.28
CA THR A 110 -4.02 13.18 12.13
C THR A 110 -4.28 12.13 13.19
N GLU A 111 -3.23 11.43 13.62
CA GLU A 111 -3.28 10.41 14.68
C GLU A 111 -3.82 10.97 16.00
N LYS A 112 -3.67 12.29 16.23
CA LYS A 112 -4.28 13.00 17.37
C LYS A 112 -5.80 12.89 17.41
N HIS A 113 -6.46 12.86 16.25
CA HIS A 113 -7.91 12.65 16.20
C HIS A 113 -8.30 11.28 16.74
N LEU A 114 -7.51 10.25 16.44
CA LEU A 114 -7.72 8.90 16.96
C LEU A 114 -7.50 8.83 18.48
N LEU A 115 -6.44 9.47 18.99
CA LEU A 115 -6.15 9.52 20.44
C LEU A 115 -7.24 10.26 21.23
N ASN A 116 -7.85 11.29 20.63
CA ASN A 116 -8.94 12.04 21.24
C ASN A 116 -10.31 11.35 21.13
N GLY A 117 -10.35 10.11 20.62
CA GLY A 117 -11.60 9.36 20.44
C GLY A 117 -12.48 9.88 19.31
N ASN A 118 -11.95 10.74 18.45
CA ASN A 118 -12.68 11.31 17.32
C ASN A 118 -12.59 10.38 16.12
N PHE A 119 -13.42 9.33 16.12
CA PHE A 119 -13.53 8.37 15.04
C PHE A 119 -14.62 8.77 14.03
N PRO A 120 -14.41 8.48 12.73
CA PRO A 120 -15.47 8.60 11.75
C PRO A 120 -16.59 7.62 12.10
N LYS A 121 -17.81 8.14 12.26
CA LYS A 121 -19.00 7.32 12.55
C LYS A 121 -19.49 6.57 11.32
N GLU A 122 -19.16 7.08 10.14
CA GLU A 122 -19.63 6.58 8.86
C GLU A 122 -18.51 6.76 7.84
N ILE A 123 -18.33 5.75 6.97
CA ILE A 123 -17.33 5.77 5.91
C ILE A 123 -18.01 5.24 4.65
N HIS A 124 -17.91 5.99 3.57
CA HIS A 124 -18.46 5.62 2.27
C HIS A 124 -17.33 5.18 1.36
N PHE A 125 -17.49 4.00 0.76
CA PHE A 125 -16.56 3.47 -0.23
C PHE A 125 -17.25 3.46 -1.58
N HIS A 126 -16.60 4.04 -2.59
CA HIS A 126 -16.95 3.85 -3.98
C HIS A 126 -15.84 3.04 -4.64
N VAL A 127 -16.18 1.84 -5.11
CA VAL A 127 -15.22 0.90 -5.71
C VAL A 127 -15.65 0.63 -7.14
N GLN A 128 -14.74 0.84 -8.08
CA GLN A 128 -14.96 0.55 -9.49
C GLN A 128 -13.84 -0.34 -10.01
N ARG A 129 -14.20 -1.51 -10.56
CA ARG A 129 -13.26 -2.47 -11.14
C ARG A 129 -13.12 -2.22 -12.64
N TYR A 130 -11.88 -2.09 -13.09
CA TYR A 130 -11.50 -1.96 -14.49
C TYR A 130 -10.72 -3.21 -14.93
N PRO A 131 -11.32 -4.13 -15.69
CA PRO A 131 -10.59 -5.26 -16.26
C PRO A 131 -9.43 -4.76 -17.12
N ILE A 132 -8.29 -5.46 -17.11
CA ILE A 132 -7.09 -5.02 -17.84
C ILE A 132 -7.34 -4.80 -19.35
N LYS A 133 -8.29 -5.55 -19.93
CA LYS A 133 -8.73 -5.42 -21.33
C LYS A 133 -9.35 -4.06 -21.67
N THR A 134 -9.85 -3.34 -20.67
CA THR A 134 -10.47 -2.01 -20.84
C THR A 134 -9.48 -0.87 -20.60
N VAL A 135 -8.31 -1.18 -20.04
CA VAL A 135 -7.29 -0.19 -19.68
C VAL A 135 -6.37 0.02 -20.88
N PRO A 136 -6.04 1.27 -21.25
CA PRO A 136 -5.17 1.56 -22.39
C PRO A 136 -3.81 0.86 -22.33
N THR A 137 -3.20 0.66 -23.50
CA THR A 137 -1.91 -0.05 -23.61
C THR A 137 -0.73 0.90 -23.62
N SER A 138 -0.87 2.04 -24.31
CA SER A 138 0.22 3.01 -24.44
C SER A 138 0.48 3.77 -23.13
N LYS A 139 1.74 4.13 -22.90
CA LYS A 139 2.17 4.89 -21.73
C LYS A 139 1.45 6.22 -21.61
N GLU A 140 1.39 6.98 -22.70
CA GLU A 140 0.76 8.31 -22.72
C GLU A 140 -0.74 8.21 -22.44
N GLU A 141 -1.40 7.20 -23.01
CA GLU A 141 -2.82 6.92 -22.78
C GLU A 141 -3.08 6.49 -21.33
N LEU A 142 -2.19 5.70 -20.73
CA LEU A 142 -2.26 5.31 -19.31
C LEU A 142 -2.11 6.52 -18.39
N GLN A 143 -1.22 7.46 -18.72
CA GLN A 143 -1.07 8.70 -17.96
C GLN A 143 -2.36 9.53 -18.04
N LEU A 144 -2.92 9.67 -19.24
CA LEU A 144 -4.17 10.39 -19.44
C LEU A 144 -5.33 9.71 -18.69
N TRP A 145 -5.43 8.38 -18.79
CA TRP A 145 -6.43 7.58 -18.10
C TRP A 145 -6.37 7.79 -16.58
N CYS A 146 -5.16 7.75 -16.00
CA CYS A 146 -4.97 8.01 -14.57
C CYS A 146 -5.42 9.43 -14.20
N ARG A 147 -5.06 10.46 -14.98
CA ARG A 147 -5.52 11.84 -14.74
C ARG A 147 -7.05 11.97 -14.81
N GLN A 148 -7.69 11.33 -15.79
CA GLN A 148 -9.15 11.34 -15.94
C GLN A 148 -9.85 10.70 -14.73
N ARG A 149 -9.32 9.60 -14.19
CA ARG A 149 -9.86 9.00 -12.96
C ARG A 149 -9.78 9.95 -11.77
N TRP A 150 -8.73 10.74 -11.65
CA TRP A 150 -8.62 11.76 -10.60
C TRP A 150 -9.59 12.92 -10.80
N GLU A 151 -9.81 13.34 -12.05
CA GLU A 151 -10.83 14.35 -12.36
C GLU A 151 -12.25 13.87 -12.00
N GLU A 152 -12.56 12.61 -12.30
CA GLU A 152 -13.83 11.99 -11.91
C GLU A 152 -13.97 11.88 -10.39
N LYS A 153 -12.89 11.54 -9.67
CA LYS A 153 -12.88 11.53 -8.20
C LYS A 153 -13.16 12.91 -7.62
N GLU A 154 -12.53 13.96 -8.16
CA GLU A 154 -12.78 15.33 -7.75
C GLU A 154 -14.27 15.69 -7.90
N LYS A 155 -14.86 15.41 -9.07
CA LYS A 155 -16.29 15.66 -9.32
C LYS A 155 -17.19 14.84 -8.38
N ARG A 156 -16.86 13.57 -8.17
CA ARG A 156 -17.59 12.64 -7.29
C ARG A 156 -17.55 13.10 -5.83
N LEU A 157 -16.37 13.46 -5.33
CA LEU A 157 -16.21 13.94 -3.95
C LEU A 157 -16.88 15.31 -3.77
N ARG A 158 -16.79 16.20 -4.75
CA ARG A 158 -17.54 17.46 -4.76
C ARG A 158 -19.03 17.23 -4.61
N HIS A 159 -19.61 16.40 -5.47
CA HIS A 159 -21.03 16.04 -5.38
C HIS A 159 -21.39 15.39 -4.04
N PHE A 160 -20.50 14.56 -3.49
CA PHE A 160 -20.70 13.94 -2.19
C PHE A 160 -20.74 14.96 -1.05
N TYR A 161 -19.79 15.89 -1.00
CA TYR A 161 -19.67 16.87 0.09
C TYR A 161 -20.65 18.05 -0.04
N GLU A 162 -21.01 18.46 -1.26
CA GLU A 162 -22.01 19.51 -1.51
C GLU A 162 -23.46 18.96 -1.46
N GLY A 163 -23.64 17.69 -1.80
CA GLY A 163 -24.95 17.03 -1.85
C GLY A 163 -25.31 16.29 -0.56
N GLY A 164 -26.10 15.21 -0.71
CA GLY A 164 -26.65 14.43 0.40
C GLY A 164 -25.66 13.49 1.12
N LYS A 165 -24.34 13.64 0.94
CA LYS A 165 -23.30 12.80 1.55
C LYS A 165 -23.49 11.30 1.33
N ARG A 166 -23.92 10.94 0.11
CA ARG A 166 -24.02 9.57 -0.38
C ARG A 166 -23.49 9.50 -1.80
N PHE A 167 -22.79 8.42 -2.13
CA PHE A 167 -22.44 8.16 -3.53
C PHE A 167 -23.70 7.75 -4.31
N SER A 168 -23.82 8.22 -5.55
CA SER A 168 -24.93 7.85 -6.42
C SER A 168 -24.88 6.33 -6.72
N ALA A 169 -25.95 5.64 -6.35
CA ALA A 169 -26.04 4.19 -6.36
C ALA A 169 -26.08 3.64 -7.80
N THR A 170 -24.92 3.26 -8.34
CA THR A 170 -24.85 2.22 -9.37
C THR A 170 -24.60 0.88 -8.66
N GLY A 171 -25.62 0.42 -7.94
CA GLY A 171 -25.60 -0.82 -7.14
C GLY A 171 -25.06 -0.61 -5.73
N GLU A 172 -25.95 -0.68 -4.73
CA GLU A 172 -25.52 -0.84 -3.34
C GLU A 172 -25.01 -2.27 -3.15
N SER A 173 -23.71 -2.43 -2.90
CA SER A 173 -23.18 -3.72 -2.50
C SER A 173 -23.71 -4.06 -1.11
N ILE A 174 -24.34 -5.23 -0.96
CA ILE A 174 -24.77 -5.73 0.34
C ILE A 174 -23.51 -5.99 1.17
N ILE A 175 -23.27 -5.11 2.13
CA ILE A 175 -22.18 -5.28 3.09
C ILE A 175 -22.60 -6.44 4.01
N PRO A 176 -21.74 -7.47 4.22
CA PRO A 176 -22.05 -8.51 5.18
C PRO A 176 -22.33 -7.87 6.55
N PRO A 177 -23.28 -8.42 7.33
CA PRO A 177 -23.67 -7.81 8.60
C PRO A 177 -22.44 -7.59 9.48
N CYS A 178 -22.27 -6.35 9.95
CA CYS A 178 -21.22 -6.02 10.91
C CYS A 178 -21.30 -6.97 12.10
N LYS A 179 -20.14 -7.43 12.60
CA LYS A 179 -20.08 -8.29 13.79
C LYS A 179 -20.85 -7.60 14.93
N SER A 180 -21.65 -8.37 15.66
CA SER A 180 -22.41 -7.84 16.82
C SER A 180 -21.51 -7.03 17.76
N GLU A 181 -22.01 -5.93 18.30
CA GLU A 181 -21.29 -5.07 19.26
C GLU A 181 -20.66 -5.86 20.41
N LEU A 182 -21.37 -6.87 20.93
CA LEU A 182 -20.86 -7.76 21.98
C LEU A 182 -19.60 -8.52 21.54
N ARG A 183 -19.61 -9.13 20.35
CA ARG A 183 -18.44 -9.82 19.78
C ARG A 183 -17.27 -8.85 19.63
N VAL A 184 -17.53 -7.64 19.15
CA VAL A 184 -16.49 -6.61 19.01
C VAL A 184 -15.92 -6.23 20.37
N LEU A 185 -16.76 -6.03 21.39
CA LEU A 185 -16.33 -5.72 22.76
C LEU A 185 -15.50 -6.85 23.37
N VAL A 186 -15.94 -8.10 23.27
CA VAL A 186 -15.22 -9.27 23.79
C VAL A 186 -13.84 -9.38 23.13
N VAL A 187 -13.76 -9.24 21.81
CA VAL A 187 -12.47 -9.26 21.09
C VAL A 187 -11.57 -8.11 21.53
N LYS A 188 -12.12 -6.91 21.76
CA LYS A 188 -11.37 -5.76 22.28
C LYS A 188 -10.81 -6.06 23.68
N CYS A 189 -11.63 -6.60 24.58
CA CYS A 189 -11.20 -6.95 25.95
C CYS A 189 -10.13 -8.05 25.95
N ILE A 190 -10.31 -9.11 25.17
CA ILE A 190 -9.32 -10.20 25.04
C ILE A 190 -8.01 -9.65 24.48
N SER A 191 -8.09 -8.80 23.44
CA SER A 191 -6.90 -8.18 22.85
C SER A 191 -6.19 -7.30 23.87
N LEU A 192 -6.92 -6.47 24.62
CA LEU A 192 -6.33 -5.61 25.65
C LEU A 192 -5.66 -6.44 26.75
N LEU A 193 -6.29 -7.52 27.19
CA LEU A 193 -5.71 -8.44 28.18
C LEU A 193 -4.45 -9.12 27.64
N TYR A 194 -4.47 -9.60 26.40
CA TYR A 194 -3.29 -10.17 25.76
C TYR A 194 -2.15 -9.15 25.66
N TRP A 195 -2.43 -7.95 25.14
CA TRP A 195 -1.43 -6.90 24.95
C TRP A 195 -0.93 -6.26 26.25
N THR A 196 -1.55 -6.54 27.39
CA THR A 196 -1.06 -6.13 28.72
C THR A 196 -0.28 -7.25 29.38
N VAL A 197 -0.82 -8.47 29.40
CA VAL A 197 -0.20 -9.63 30.06
C VAL A 197 1.04 -10.11 29.32
N PHE A 198 1.00 -10.18 27.98
CA PHE A 198 2.13 -10.69 27.20
C PHE A 198 3.41 -9.85 27.38
N PRO A 199 3.40 -8.51 27.23
CA PRO A 199 4.60 -7.70 27.47
C PRO A 199 5.11 -7.78 28.91
N LEU A 200 4.21 -7.80 29.90
CA LEU A 200 4.60 -7.95 31.31
C LEU A 200 5.27 -9.31 31.56
N GLY A 201 4.74 -10.38 30.97
CA GLY A 201 5.35 -11.71 31.02
C GLY A 201 6.73 -11.74 30.36
N MET A 202 6.89 -11.10 29.20
CA MET A 202 8.18 -10.99 28.51
C MET A 202 9.20 -10.16 29.31
N LEU A 203 8.77 -9.07 29.95
CA LEU A 203 9.61 -8.27 30.84
C LEU A 203 10.04 -9.07 32.08
N ALA A 204 9.12 -9.82 32.68
CA ALA A 204 9.44 -10.70 33.80
C ALA A 204 10.42 -11.81 33.38
N LEU A 205 10.23 -12.42 32.21
CA LEU A 205 11.14 -13.42 31.66
C LEU A 205 12.56 -12.85 31.47
N LEU A 206 12.66 -11.66 30.87
CA LEU A 206 13.93 -10.95 30.71
C LEU A 206 14.55 -10.57 32.06
N TYR A 207 13.74 -10.24 33.07
CA TYR A 207 14.22 -9.92 34.41
C TYR A 207 14.69 -11.16 35.18
N LEU A 208 14.02 -12.31 35.05
CA LEU A 208 14.33 -13.49 35.85
C LEU A 208 15.46 -14.35 35.25
N TYR A 209 15.56 -14.41 33.92
CA TYR A 209 16.46 -15.34 33.24
C TYR A 209 17.59 -14.63 32.48
N SER A 210 18.83 -14.85 32.90
CA SER A 210 20.03 -14.30 32.24
C SER A 210 20.16 -14.76 30.78
N PHE A 211 19.82 -16.03 30.50
CA PHE A 211 19.84 -16.57 29.14
C PHE A 211 18.89 -15.82 28.19
N ALA A 212 17.68 -15.48 28.65
CA ALA A 212 16.71 -14.73 27.85
C ALA A 212 17.23 -13.34 27.47
N ARG A 213 17.98 -12.67 28.36
CA ARG A 213 18.60 -11.37 28.07
C ARG A 213 19.66 -11.47 26.98
N TRP A 214 20.55 -12.47 27.09
CA TRP A 214 21.60 -12.68 26.10
C TRP A 214 21.03 -13.08 24.74
N TYR A 215 20.02 -13.94 24.72
CA TYR A 215 19.29 -14.28 23.49
C TYR A 215 18.64 -13.05 22.86
N PHE A 216 17.95 -12.22 23.65
CA PHE A 216 17.31 -11.00 23.16
C PHE A 216 18.33 -10.00 22.62
N ALA A 217 19.45 -9.79 23.32
CA ALA A 217 20.54 -8.93 22.85
C ALA A 217 21.17 -9.48 21.55
N ALA A 218 21.42 -10.78 21.46
CA ALA A 218 21.94 -11.42 20.26
C ALA A 218 20.97 -11.25 19.07
N MET A 219 19.66 -11.38 19.29
CA MET A 219 18.65 -11.12 18.26
C MET A 219 18.63 -9.67 17.81
N ILE A 220 18.74 -8.71 18.72
CA ILE A 220 18.85 -7.28 18.35
C ILE A 220 20.08 -7.07 17.47
N VAL A 221 21.25 -7.58 17.88
CA VAL A 221 22.49 -7.46 17.11
C VAL A 221 22.32 -8.10 15.74
N PHE A 222 21.76 -9.31 15.67
CA PHE A 222 21.49 -10.01 14.43
C PHE A 222 20.63 -9.17 13.47
N PHE A 223 19.50 -8.63 13.94
CA PHE A 223 18.61 -7.82 13.10
C PHE A 223 19.22 -6.48 12.69
N VAL A 224 19.97 -5.82 13.57
CA VAL A 224 20.67 -4.57 13.24
C VAL A 224 21.75 -4.81 12.19
N VAL A 225 22.55 -5.87 12.35
CA VAL A 225 23.57 -6.27 11.37
C VAL A 225 22.90 -6.65 10.06
N GLN A 226 21.85 -7.46 10.09
CA GLN A 226 21.09 -7.85 8.91
C GLN A 226 20.56 -6.62 8.15
N GLN A 227 20.01 -5.62 8.85
CA GLN A 227 19.52 -4.40 8.24
C GLN A 227 20.66 -3.53 7.67
N LYS A 228 21.79 -3.40 8.37
CA LYS A 228 22.92 -2.58 7.93
C LYS A 228 23.70 -3.18 6.77
N VAL A 229 23.86 -4.51 6.75
CA VAL A 229 24.65 -5.22 5.75
C VAL A 229 23.83 -5.49 4.49
N PHE A 230 22.59 -5.94 4.64
CA PHE A 230 21.77 -6.40 3.51
C PHE A 230 20.65 -5.43 3.13
N GLY A 231 20.42 -4.36 3.90
CA GLY A 231 19.42 -3.33 3.61
C GLY A 231 17.98 -3.72 3.95
N GLY A 232 17.71 -4.96 4.36
CA GLY A 232 16.37 -5.44 4.75
C GLY A 232 16.16 -6.91 4.41
N LEU A 233 15.06 -7.51 4.88
CA LEU A 233 14.72 -8.90 4.54
C LEU A 233 14.31 -9.06 3.07
N GLU A 234 13.58 -8.07 2.54
CA GLU A 234 13.12 -8.05 1.15
C GLU A 234 14.27 -8.18 0.15
N LEU A 235 15.40 -7.49 0.39
CA LEU A 235 16.58 -7.57 -0.47
C LEU A 235 17.27 -8.93 -0.39
N ILE A 236 17.25 -9.57 0.79
CA ILE A 236 17.75 -10.93 0.99
C ILE A 236 16.86 -11.91 0.21
N GLU A 237 15.54 -11.79 0.34
CA GLU A 237 14.57 -12.62 -0.39
C GLU A 237 14.77 -12.50 -1.91
N LEU A 238 14.87 -11.27 -2.42
CA LEU A 238 15.19 -11.01 -3.83
C LEU A 238 16.54 -11.58 -4.26
N ALA A 239 17.55 -11.57 -3.40
CA ALA A 239 18.88 -12.13 -3.69
C ALA A 239 18.84 -13.65 -3.73
N CYS A 240 18.16 -14.28 -2.76
CA CYS A 240 17.91 -15.72 -2.72
C CYS A 240 17.14 -16.17 -3.95
N HIS A 241 16.04 -15.50 -4.30
CA HIS A 241 15.24 -15.82 -5.47
C HIS A 241 16.08 -15.77 -6.76
N ARG A 242 16.88 -14.70 -6.94
CA ARG A 242 17.78 -14.58 -8.10
C ARG A 242 18.85 -15.66 -8.15
N TYR A 243 19.39 -16.04 -6.99
CA TYR A 243 20.36 -17.14 -6.90
C TYR A 243 19.75 -18.48 -7.32
N PHE A 244 18.59 -18.83 -6.78
CA PHE A 244 17.88 -20.07 -7.13
C PHE A 244 17.45 -20.10 -8.60
N LYS A 245 16.91 -18.98 -9.11
CA LYS A 245 16.54 -18.86 -10.54
C LYS A 245 17.75 -19.04 -11.47
N LYS A 246 18.91 -18.50 -11.08
CA LYS A 246 20.16 -18.68 -11.83
C LYS A 246 20.54 -20.16 -11.85
N GLN A 247 20.53 -20.85 -10.70
CA GLN A 247 20.85 -22.28 -10.63
C GLN A 247 19.91 -23.12 -11.50
N GLN A 248 18.60 -22.84 -11.47
CA GLN A 248 17.62 -23.54 -12.28
C GLN A 248 17.90 -23.39 -13.77
N LYS A 249 18.19 -22.16 -14.25
CA LYS A 249 18.60 -21.93 -15.65
C LYS A 249 19.87 -22.70 -16.03
N PHE A 250 20.87 -22.76 -15.15
CA PHE A 250 22.09 -23.54 -15.40
C PHE A 250 21.78 -25.03 -15.53
N HIS A 251 20.89 -25.56 -14.68
CA HIS A 251 20.46 -26.95 -14.74
C HIS A 251 19.70 -27.26 -16.04
N ASP A 252 18.75 -26.42 -16.43
CA ASP A 252 17.95 -26.61 -17.65
C ASP A 252 18.79 -26.51 -18.93
N THR A 253 19.79 -25.62 -18.94
CA THR A 253 20.72 -25.48 -20.08
C THR A 253 21.62 -26.70 -20.21
N LYS A 254 22.03 -27.30 -19.07
CA LYS A 254 22.84 -28.52 -19.06
C LYS A 254 22.04 -29.74 -19.54
N ILE A 255 20.74 -29.82 -19.24
CA ILE A 255 19.84 -30.86 -19.74
C ILE A 255 19.63 -30.72 -21.26
N LYS A 256 19.46 -29.51 -21.79
CA LYS A 256 19.25 -29.29 -23.24
C LYS A 256 20.47 -29.55 -24.12
N ASN A 257 21.67 -29.52 -23.54
CA ASN A 257 22.93 -29.70 -24.27
C ASN A 257 23.49 -31.14 -24.19
N ASN A 258 22.78 -32.04 -23.48
CA ASN A 258 23.05 -33.48 -23.42
C ASN A 258 21.96 -34.24 -24.19
#